data_AF-A0AAP2XVS0-F1
#
_entry.id   AF-A0AAP2XVS0-F1
#
_cell.length_a   1.000
_cell.length_b   1.000
_cell.length_c   1.000
_cell.angle_alpha   90.00
_cell.angle_beta   90.00
_cell.angle_gamma   90.00
#
_symmetry.space_group_name_H-M   'P 1'
#
loop_
_entity.id
_entity.type
_entity.pdbx_description
1 polymer ?
#
loop_
_entity_poly.entity_id
_entity_poly.type
_entity_poly.pdbx_seq_one_letter_code
_entity_poly.pdbx_strand_id
1 'polypeptide(L)'
;MAENVFEAVKQSVSTREAAEFYGIKVRRNGMACCPFHDDKNPSMKVDQRFHCFGCGEDGDVIDFTAKLFDLSPKEAAEKLAQDFGLIYDSQAPPRRRYVRQKNEAQKFREDRQRCYRVLSDYYYLLKKWEADRSPRTPEEEPHPRFVEAIQKKTYVEYLLDLFLYESEEEQKAWIAEHTAEITHLERRLKIMAENKPTNRERLREITDGIEQGIKELFESEKYMRYLSVMSRFHRYSVNNTMLIYMQKPDATLVAGYNKWKDQFERHVKKGEHGI
;
A
#
# COMPACT_ATOMS: atom_id res chain seq x y z
N MET A 1 -40.47 -32.28 -24.95
CA MET A 1 -41.14 -31.96 -23.67
C MET A 1 -40.42 -30.77 -23.09
N ALA A 2 -41.14 -29.75 -22.62
CA ALA A 2 -40.49 -28.61 -21.97
C ALA A 2 -39.87 -29.12 -20.67
N GLU A 3 -38.54 -29.14 -20.60
CA GLU A 3 -37.80 -29.60 -19.44
C GLU A 3 -37.86 -28.50 -18.38
N ASN A 4 -38.49 -28.80 -17.24
CA ASN A 4 -38.63 -27.87 -16.13
C ASN A 4 -37.25 -27.49 -15.59
N VAL A 5 -37.06 -26.26 -15.11
CA VAL A 5 -35.79 -25.75 -14.55
C VAL A 5 -35.17 -26.71 -13.52
N PHE A 6 -35.99 -27.35 -12.68
CA PHE A 6 -35.52 -28.31 -11.68
C PHE A 6 -34.91 -29.57 -12.32
N GLU A 7 -35.50 -30.09 -13.39
CA GLU A 7 -35.02 -31.29 -14.08
C GLU A 7 -33.76 -30.96 -14.87
N ALA A 8 -33.77 -29.86 -15.62
CA ALA A 8 -32.63 -29.39 -16.39
C ALA A 8 -31.38 -29.22 -15.52
N VAL A 9 -31.53 -28.60 -14.34
CA VAL A 9 -30.45 -28.41 -13.37
C VAL A 9 -29.97 -29.75 -12.80
N LYS A 10 -30.88 -30.60 -12.31
CA LYS A 10 -30.50 -31.88 -11.67
C LYS A 10 -29.83 -32.88 -12.61
N GLN A 11 -30.14 -32.82 -13.90
CA GLN A 11 -29.50 -33.67 -14.91
C GLN A 11 -28.14 -33.13 -15.37
N SER A 12 -27.94 -31.81 -15.33
CA SER A 12 -26.78 -31.16 -15.95
C SER A 12 -25.69 -30.74 -14.96
N VAL A 13 -26.02 -30.56 -13.68
CA VAL A 13 -25.09 -30.00 -12.68
C VAL A 13 -25.08 -30.84 -11.42
N SER A 14 -23.90 -31.34 -11.06
CA SER A 14 -23.66 -31.99 -9.78
C SER A 14 -23.42 -30.98 -8.67
N THR A 15 -23.68 -31.36 -7.41
CA THR A 15 -23.37 -30.49 -6.26
C THR A 15 -21.87 -30.18 -6.17
N ARG A 16 -21.01 -31.10 -6.61
CA ARG A 16 -19.57 -30.87 -6.68
C ARG A 16 -19.20 -29.74 -7.63
N GLU A 17 -19.74 -29.75 -8.84
CA GLU A 17 -19.48 -28.71 -9.84
C GLU A 17 -19.97 -27.35 -9.35
N ALA A 18 -21.18 -27.29 -8.76
CA ALA A 18 -21.70 -26.07 -8.15
C ALA A 18 -20.82 -25.58 -7.00
N ALA A 19 -20.38 -26.47 -6.11
CA ALA A 19 -19.49 -26.11 -5.00
C ALA A 19 -18.14 -25.54 -5.49
N GLU A 20 -17.49 -26.21 -6.44
CA GLU A 20 -16.22 -25.75 -7.02
C GLU A 20 -16.41 -24.40 -7.75
N PHE A 21 -17.49 -24.24 -8.52
CA PHE A 21 -17.84 -22.99 -9.21
C PHE A 21 -18.06 -21.82 -8.22
N TYR A 22 -18.71 -22.08 -7.08
CA TYR A 22 -18.89 -21.08 -6.01
C TYR A 22 -17.67 -20.90 -5.10
N GLY A 23 -16.50 -21.45 -5.48
CA GLY A 23 -15.22 -21.22 -4.84
C GLY A 23 -14.95 -22.10 -3.62
N ILE A 24 -15.71 -23.20 -3.44
CA ILE A 24 -15.48 -24.18 -2.39
C ILE A 24 -14.52 -25.24 -2.90
N LYS A 25 -13.37 -25.36 -2.22
CA LYS A 25 -12.33 -26.33 -2.61
C LYS A 25 -12.75 -27.74 -2.20
N VAL A 26 -13.15 -28.55 -3.18
CA VAL A 26 -13.46 -29.97 -3.00
C VAL A 26 -12.20 -30.81 -3.25
N ARG A 27 -11.82 -31.66 -2.30
CA ARG A 27 -10.67 -32.56 -2.43
C ARG A 27 -10.96 -33.71 -3.41
N ARG A 28 -9.91 -34.44 -3.81
CA ARG A 28 -10.06 -35.62 -4.71
C ARG A 28 -11.02 -36.67 -4.15
N ASN A 29 -11.01 -36.88 -2.83
CA ASN A 29 -11.93 -37.79 -2.14
C ASN A 29 -13.37 -37.26 -2.00
N GLY A 30 -13.69 -36.09 -2.57
CA GLY A 30 -15.02 -35.47 -2.50
C GLY A 30 -15.31 -34.77 -1.16
N MET A 31 -14.31 -34.57 -0.29
CA MET A 31 -14.50 -33.85 0.97
C MET A 31 -14.19 -32.36 0.81
N ALA A 32 -15.00 -31.51 1.45
CA ALA A 32 -14.85 -30.06 1.49
C ALA A 32 -15.13 -29.52 2.90
N CYS A 33 -14.61 -28.34 3.23
CA CYS A 33 -15.05 -27.60 4.40
C CYS A 33 -16.49 -27.13 4.18
N CYS A 34 -17.36 -27.39 5.15
CA CYS A 34 -18.75 -27.00 5.06
C CYS A 34 -18.90 -25.47 5.09
N PRO A 35 -19.62 -24.85 4.14
CA PRO A 35 -19.87 -23.41 4.16
C PRO A 35 -20.93 -23.00 5.18
N PHE A 36 -21.73 -23.95 5.70
CA PHE A 36 -22.92 -23.68 6.51
C PHE A 36 -22.65 -23.61 8.02
N HIS A 37 -21.46 -24.01 8.48
CA HIS A 37 -21.03 -23.83 9.87
C HIS A 37 -19.56 -23.40 9.93
N ASP A 38 -19.03 -23.16 11.13
CA ASP A 38 -17.62 -22.83 11.29
C ASP A 38 -16.71 -24.06 11.16
N ASP A 39 -16.48 -24.47 9.91
CA ASP A 39 -15.71 -25.67 9.63
C ASP A 39 -14.24 -25.38 9.31
N LYS A 40 -13.35 -25.83 10.20
CA LYS A 40 -11.89 -25.76 10.00
C LYS A 40 -11.32 -26.97 9.26
N ASN A 41 -12.00 -28.12 9.28
CA ASN A 41 -11.51 -29.39 8.76
C ASN A 41 -12.55 -30.06 7.87
N PRO A 42 -12.26 -30.41 6.60
CA PRO A 42 -13.27 -30.91 5.67
C PRO A 42 -14.22 -31.98 6.23
N SER A 43 -15.46 -31.57 6.52
CA SER A 43 -16.50 -32.41 7.12
C SER A 43 -17.69 -32.68 6.19
N MET A 44 -17.71 -32.06 5.01
CA MET A 44 -18.80 -32.20 4.05
C MET A 44 -18.39 -33.06 2.87
N LYS A 45 -19.12 -34.15 2.61
CA LYS A 45 -19.01 -34.95 1.40
C LYS A 45 -19.83 -34.28 0.30
N VAL A 46 -19.23 -34.09 -0.86
CA VAL A 46 -19.84 -33.45 -2.03
C VAL A 46 -19.55 -34.26 -3.29
N ASP A 47 -20.60 -34.80 -3.89
CA ASP A 47 -20.59 -35.49 -5.18
C ASP A 47 -21.79 -35.06 -6.02
N GLN A 48 -22.77 -35.92 -6.25
CA GLN A 48 -24.07 -35.57 -6.83
C GLN A 48 -25.01 -34.95 -5.80
N ARG A 49 -24.79 -35.27 -4.51
CA ARG A 49 -25.47 -34.67 -3.37
C ARG A 49 -24.42 -34.10 -2.42
N PHE A 50 -24.87 -33.41 -1.38
CA PHE A 50 -23.98 -33.07 -0.27
C PHE A 50 -24.53 -33.59 1.05
N HIS A 51 -23.60 -33.97 1.93
CA HIS A 51 -23.90 -34.30 3.31
C HIS A 51 -22.77 -33.79 4.19
N CYS A 52 -23.09 -33.04 5.24
CA CYS A 52 -22.14 -32.55 6.22
C CYS A 52 -22.21 -33.37 7.51
N PHE A 53 -21.15 -34.10 7.82
CA PHE A 53 -21.07 -34.89 9.05
C PHE A 53 -20.93 -34.04 10.33
N GLY A 54 -20.56 -32.76 10.20
CA GLY A 54 -20.41 -31.85 11.32
C GLY A 54 -21.72 -31.21 11.78
N CYS A 55 -22.50 -30.66 10.85
CA CYS A 55 -23.74 -29.94 11.14
C CYS A 55 -25.02 -30.67 10.71
N GLY A 56 -24.91 -31.84 10.06
CA GLY A 56 -26.05 -32.66 9.64
C GLY A 56 -26.76 -32.18 8.36
N GLU A 57 -26.30 -31.08 7.78
CA GLU A 57 -26.90 -30.51 6.57
C GLU A 57 -26.75 -31.47 5.38
N ASP A 58 -27.86 -31.72 4.69
CA ASP A 58 -27.96 -32.64 3.56
C ASP A 58 -28.81 -32.02 2.45
N GLY A 59 -28.60 -32.48 1.22
CA GLY A 59 -29.49 -32.17 0.10
C GLY A 59 -28.86 -32.41 -1.26
N ASP A 60 -29.56 -31.97 -2.29
CA ASP A 60 -29.05 -31.93 -3.66
C ASP A 60 -28.41 -30.57 -4.00
N VAL A 61 -28.04 -30.38 -5.27
CA VAL A 61 -27.40 -29.16 -5.76
C VAL A 61 -28.27 -27.91 -5.58
N ILE A 62 -29.60 -28.06 -5.62
CA ILE A 62 -30.56 -26.97 -5.47
C ILE A 62 -30.66 -26.60 -3.99
N ASP A 63 -30.79 -27.59 -3.10
CA ASP A 63 -30.79 -27.37 -1.65
C ASP A 63 -29.49 -26.68 -1.19
N PHE A 64 -28.36 -27.12 -1.74
CA PHE A 64 -27.05 -26.54 -1.47
C PHE A 64 -27.01 -25.06 -1.86
N THR A 65 -27.46 -24.73 -3.07
CA THR A 65 -27.45 -23.38 -3.61
C THR A 65 -28.47 -22.48 -2.90
N ALA A 66 -29.64 -23.02 -2.58
CA ALA A 66 -30.66 -22.33 -1.80
C ALA A 66 -30.11 -21.87 -0.46
N LYS A 67 -29.43 -22.75 0.29
CA LYS A 67 -28.81 -22.39 1.57
C LYS A 67 -27.62 -21.46 1.42
N LEU A 68 -26.80 -21.65 0.38
CA LEU A 68 -25.59 -20.84 0.18
C LEU A 68 -25.91 -19.36 -0.13
N PHE A 69 -27.07 -19.10 -0.73
CA PHE A 69 -27.50 -17.76 -1.15
C PHE A 69 -28.75 -17.24 -0.43
N ASP A 70 -29.33 -18.03 0.48
CA ASP A 70 -30.62 -17.75 1.13
C ASP A 70 -31.74 -17.44 0.12
N LEU A 71 -32.00 -18.45 -0.72
CA LEU A 71 -32.96 -18.38 -1.82
C LEU A 71 -34.04 -19.44 -1.66
N SER A 72 -35.22 -19.17 -2.25
CA SER A 72 -36.20 -20.23 -2.44
C SER A 72 -35.68 -21.31 -3.40
N PRO A 73 -36.19 -22.56 -3.34
CA PRO A 73 -35.74 -23.63 -4.24
C PRO A 73 -35.84 -23.28 -5.73
N LYS A 74 -36.89 -22.54 -6.12
CA LYS A 74 -37.06 -22.07 -7.49
C LYS A 74 -35.99 -21.07 -7.88
N GLU A 75 -35.71 -20.08 -7.03
CA GLU A 75 -34.67 -19.08 -7.28
C GLU A 75 -33.27 -19.68 -7.31
N ALA A 76 -33.02 -20.71 -6.50
CA ALA A 76 -31.79 -21.48 -6.53
C ALA A 76 -31.62 -22.25 -7.85
N ALA A 77 -32.70 -22.87 -8.35
CA ALA A 77 -32.69 -23.53 -9.66
C ALA A 77 -32.49 -22.53 -10.81
N GLU A 78 -33.19 -21.39 -10.79
CA GLU A 78 -33.00 -20.31 -11.78
C GLU A 78 -31.57 -19.75 -11.74
N LYS A 79 -31.00 -19.59 -10.54
CA LYS A 79 -29.61 -19.18 -10.35
C LYS A 79 -28.63 -20.18 -10.96
N LEU A 80 -28.79 -21.48 -10.67
CA LEU A 80 -27.95 -22.53 -11.24
C LEU A 80 -28.07 -22.54 -12.77
N ALA A 81 -29.28 -22.43 -13.31
CA ALA A 81 -29.48 -22.30 -14.75
C ALA A 81 -28.75 -21.06 -15.31
N GLN A 82 -28.81 -19.92 -14.63
CA GLN A 82 -28.11 -18.70 -15.04
C GLN A 82 -26.58 -18.88 -15.02
N ASP A 83 -26.04 -19.44 -13.95
CA ASP A 83 -24.60 -19.56 -13.73
C ASP A 83 -23.96 -20.59 -14.68
N PHE A 84 -24.67 -21.69 -14.96
CA PHE A 84 -24.22 -22.78 -15.84
C PHE A 84 -24.72 -22.64 -17.29
N GLY A 85 -25.46 -21.57 -17.60
CA GLY A 85 -25.95 -21.30 -18.96
C GLY A 85 -26.98 -22.31 -19.47
N LEU A 86 -27.81 -22.87 -18.58
CA LEU A 86 -28.84 -23.85 -18.94
C LEU A 86 -30.10 -23.14 -19.45
N ILE A 87 -30.66 -23.67 -20.53
CA ILE A 87 -31.94 -23.24 -21.11
C ILE A 87 -33.01 -24.22 -20.61
N TYR A 88 -34.14 -23.72 -20.15
CA TYR A 88 -35.29 -24.52 -19.73
C TYR A 88 -36.57 -23.89 -20.28
N ASP A 89 -37.62 -24.68 -20.50
CA ASP A 89 -38.88 -24.20 -21.11
C ASP A 89 -38.70 -23.36 -22.40
N SER A 90 -37.63 -23.62 -23.17
CA SER A 90 -37.22 -22.83 -24.35
C SER A 90 -36.95 -21.34 -24.06
N GLN A 91 -36.66 -21.00 -22.81
CA GLN A 91 -36.33 -19.65 -22.34
C GLN A 91 -34.98 -19.61 -21.64
N ALA A 92 -34.30 -18.47 -21.74
CA ALA A 92 -33.09 -18.22 -20.97
C ALA A 92 -33.47 -17.79 -19.54
N PRO A 93 -32.69 -18.19 -18.52
CA PRO A 93 -32.91 -17.76 -17.14
C PRO A 93 -32.82 -16.23 -17.02
N PRO A 94 -33.66 -15.61 -16.16
CA PRO A 94 -33.62 -14.17 -15.95
C PRO A 94 -32.30 -13.77 -15.29
N ARG A 95 -31.61 -12.76 -15.85
CA ARG A 95 -30.36 -12.25 -15.25
C ARG A 95 -30.63 -11.53 -13.94
N ARG A 96 -30.27 -12.15 -12.82
CA ARG A 96 -30.33 -11.58 -11.48
C ARG A 96 -28.95 -11.57 -10.83
N ARG A 97 -28.77 -10.63 -9.89
CA ARG A 97 -27.57 -10.55 -9.05
C ARG A 97 -27.85 -11.25 -7.73
N TYR A 98 -27.13 -12.32 -7.47
CA TYR A 98 -27.23 -13.09 -6.23
C TYR A 98 -26.03 -12.80 -5.34
N VAL A 99 -26.27 -12.63 -4.04
CA VAL A 99 -25.22 -12.39 -3.04
C VAL A 99 -25.08 -13.63 -2.18
N ARG A 100 -23.87 -14.19 -2.12
CA ARG A 100 -23.58 -15.34 -1.27
C ARG A 100 -23.71 -14.94 0.20
N GLN A 101 -24.43 -15.74 0.97
CA GLN A 101 -24.50 -15.55 2.40
C GLN A 101 -23.23 -16.05 3.07
N LYS A 102 -22.77 -15.28 4.06
CA LYS A 102 -21.65 -15.64 4.91
C LYS A 102 -22.19 -15.95 6.29
N ASN A 103 -21.72 -17.05 6.89
CA ASN A 103 -22.06 -17.36 8.26
C ASN A 103 -21.39 -16.36 9.23
N GLU A 104 -21.87 -16.29 10.47
CA GLU A 104 -21.38 -15.32 11.46
C GLU A 104 -19.88 -15.48 11.74
N ALA A 105 -19.38 -16.72 11.77
CA ALA A 105 -17.96 -17.00 11.98
C ALA A 105 -17.08 -16.49 10.83
N GLN A 106 -17.54 -16.63 9.58
CA GLN A 106 -16.86 -16.09 8.39
C GLN A 106 -16.84 -14.57 8.40
N LYS A 107 -17.99 -13.93 8.67
CA LYS A 107 -18.09 -12.46 8.79
C LYS A 107 -17.12 -11.95 9.85
N PHE A 108 -17.15 -12.54 11.04
CA PHE A 108 -16.24 -12.19 12.12
C PHE A 108 -14.77 -12.35 11.73
N ARG A 109 -14.38 -13.46 11.08
CA ARG A 109 -12.99 -13.63 10.61
C ARG A 109 -12.56 -12.55 9.64
N GLU A 110 -13.40 -12.20 8.69
CA GLU A 110 -13.12 -11.15 7.71
C GLU A 110 -13.02 -9.77 8.37
N ASP A 111 -13.94 -9.45 9.27
CA ASP A 111 -13.94 -8.19 10.01
C ASP A 111 -12.70 -8.08 10.91
N ARG A 112 -12.36 -9.15 11.63
CA ARG A 112 -11.15 -9.25 12.44
C ARG A 112 -9.90 -9.04 11.59
N GLN A 113 -9.80 -9.73 10.44
CA GLN A 113 -8.67 -9.59 9.53
C GLN A 113 -8.57 -8.18 8.95
N ARG A 114 -9.71 -7.56 8.62
CA ARG A 114 -9.79 -6.18 8.15
C ARG A 114 -9.28 -5.21 9.22
N CYS A 115 -9.79 -5.30 10.45
CA CYS A 115 -9.36 -4.46 11.57
C CYS A 115 -7.86 -4.60 11.81
N TYR A 116 -7.36 -5.83 11.92
CA TYR A 116 -5.95 -6.10 12.14
C TYR A 116 -5.06 -5.52 11.03
N ARG A 117 -5.45 -5.70 9.76
CA ARG A 117 -4.73 -5.13 8.61
C ARG A 117 -4.67 -3.60 8.67
N VAL A 118 -5.81 -2.94 8.88
CA VAL A 118 -5.89 -1.47 8.93
C VAL A 118 -5.05 -0.92 10.09
N LEU A 119 -5.13 -1.54 11.27
CA LEU A 119 -4.32 -1.15 12.43
C LEU A 119 -2.83 -1.36 12.18
N SER A 120 -2.46 -2.47 11.53
CA SER A 120 -1.06 -2.77 11.16
C SER A 120 -0.50 -1.74 10.18
N ASP A 121 -1.26 -1.42 9.13
CA ASP A 121 -0.88 -0.41 8.14
C ASP A 121 -0.72 0.97 8.79
N TYR A 122 -1.61 1.30 9.71
CA TYR A 122 -1.53 2.54 10.48
C TYR A 122 -0.33 2.57 11.42
N TYR A 123 -0.07 1.50 12.16
CA TYR A 123 1.09 1.38 13.04
C TYR A 123 2.40 1.55 12.28
N TYR A 124 2.53 0.92 11.11
CA TYR A 124 3.70 1.10 10.25
C TYR A 124 3.87 2.55 9.80
N LEU A 125 2.76 3.22 9.46
CA LEU A 125 2.78 4.63 9.10
C LEU A 125 3.21 5.54 10.27
N LEU A 126 2.72 5.27 11.48
CA LEU A 126 3.12 6.00 12.68
C LEU A 126 4.62 5.82 12.96
N LYS A 127 5.14 4.58 12.88
CA LYS A 127 6.58 4.31 12.98
C LYS A 127 7.40 5.10 11.97
N LYS A 128 6.91 5.21 10.73
CA LYS A 128 7.57 6.00 9.70
C LYS A 128 7.54 7.50 10.02
N TRP A 129 6.41 8.04 10.48
CA TRP A 129 6.30 9.46 10.82
C TRP A 129 7.16 9.84 12.03
N GLU A 130 7.23 8.97 13.03
CA GLU A 130 8.13 9.13 14.16
C GLU A 130 9.59 9.26 13.70
N ALA A 131 10.05 8.41 12.78
CA ALA A 131 11.41 8.46 12.25
C ALA A 131 11.66 9.67 11.32
N ASP A 132 10.77 9.90 10.35
CA ASP A 132 10.98 10.90 9.29
C ASP A 132 10.73 12.35 9.74
N ARG A 133 9.90 12.54 10.78
CA ARG A 133 9.40 13.86 11.21
C ARG A 133 9.81 14.22 12.64
N SER A 134 10.78 13.51 13.21
CA SER A 134 11.35 13.85 14.51
C SER A 134 12.00 15.23 14.47
N PRO A 135 11.70 16.13 15.44
CA PRO A 135 12.41 17.38 15.62
C PRO A 135 13.91 17.10 15.72
N ARG A 136 14.74 17.88 15.01
CA ARG A 136 16.20 17.73 15.04
C ARG A 136 16.84 18.53 16.17
N THR A 137 16.14 19.55 16.65
CA THR A 137 16.55 20.37 17.80
C THR A 137 15.39 20.56 18.77
N PRO A 138 15.67 20.81 20.07
CA PRO A 138 14.63 21.02 21.08
C PRO A 138 13.73 22.24 20.84
N GLU A 139 14.21 23.23 20.07
CA GLU A 139 13.51 24.48 19.77
C GLU A 139 12.59 24.37 18.54
N GLU A 140 12.66 23.28 17.78
CA GLU A 140 11.83 23.07 16.60
C GLU A 140 10.41 22.63 17.00
N GLU A 141 9.39 23.30 16.46
CA GLU A 141 8.00 22.95 16.73
C GLU A 141 7.69 21.54 16.18
N PRO A 142 7.19 20.60 17.00
CA PRO A 142 6.96 19.24 16.56
C PRO A 142 5.91 19.15 15.44
N HIS A 143 6.27 18.49 14.35
CA HIS A 143 5.36 18.29 13.23
C HIS A 143 4.07 17.55 13.70
N PRO A 144 2.85 17.94 13.28
CA PRO A 144 1.60 17.33 13.77
C PRO A 144 1.55 15.80 13.65
N ARG A 145 2.05 15.24 12.54
CA ARG A 145 2.16 13.78 12.33
C ARG A 145 3.14 13.08 13.28
N PHE A 146 4.19 13.77 13.71
CA PHE A 146 5.09 13.25 14.73
C PHE A 146 4.37 13.19 16.08
N VAL A 147 3.65 14.25 16.44
CA VAL A 147 2.83 14.27 17.67
C VAL A 147 1.78 13.15 17.66
N GLU A 148 1.06 12.97 16.54
CA GLU A 148 0.11 11.87 16.36
C GLU A 148 0.79 10.50 16.50
N ALA A 149 1.97 10.31 15.89
CA ALA A 149 2.75 9.09 16.02
C ALA A 149 3.07 8.77 17.48
N ILE A 150 3.62 9.72 18.23
CA ILE A 150 3.94 9.52 19.65
C ILE A 150 2.69 9.21 20.48
N GLN A 151 1.58 9.91 20.24
CA GLN A 151 0.35 9.72 21.02
C GLN A 151 -0.38 8.42 20.71
N LYS A 152 -0.37 7.98 19.44
CA LYS A 152 -1.22 6.87 18.99
C LYS A 152 -0.48 5.55 18.84
N LYS A 153 0.85 5.55 18.67
CA LYS A 153 1.63 4.33 18.40
C LYS A 153 1.45 3.27 19.48
N THR A 154 1.63 3.62 20.75
CA THR A 154 1.48 2.66 21.87
C THR A 154 0.05 2.15 22.00
N TYR A 155 -0.94 3.00 21.75
CA TYR A 155 -2.34 2.57 21.78
C TYR A 155 -2.66 1.60 20.64
N VAL A 156 -2.19 1.87 19.42
CA VAL A 156 -2.39 0.96 18.28
C VAL A 156 -1.65 -0.37 18.49
N GLU A 157 -0.47 -0.35 19.12
CA GLU A 157 0.26 -1.55 19.51
C GLU A 157 -0.56 -2.40 20.49
N TYR A 158 -1.11 -1.77 21.53
CA TYR A 158 -2.05 -2.44 22.44
C TYR A 158 -3.27 -3.04 21.71
N LEU A 159 -3.87 -2.31 20.77
CA LEU A 159 -4.98 -2.83 19.97
C LEU A 159 -4.57 -4.03 19.11
N LEU A 160 -3.36 -4.04 18.55
CA LEU A 160 -2.86 -5.18 17.79
C LEU A 160 -2.65 -6.40 18.68
N ASP A 161 -2.14 -6.21 19.90
CA ASP A 161 -2.00 -7.28 20.90
C ASP A 161 -3.36 -7.83 21.34
N LEU A 162 -4.38 -6.97 21.47
CA LEU A 162 -5.75 -7.39 21.78
C LEU A 162 -6.28 -8.42 20.77
N PHE A 163 -5.98 -8.25 19.48
CA PHE A 163 -6.36 -9.21 18.44
C PHE A 163 -5.56 -10.52 18.45
N LEU A 164 -4.42 -10.56 19.15
CA LEU A 164 -3.58 -11.76 19.27
C LEU A 164 -3.92 -12.58 20.52
N TYR A 165 -4.27 -11.93 21.63
CA TYR A 165 -4.34 -12.59 22.94
C TYR A 165 -5.74 -12.62 23.58
N GLU A 166 -6.62 -11.65 23.28
CA GLU A 166 -7.94 -11.60 23.92
C GLU A 166 -8.93 -12.59 23.31
N SER A 167 -10.04 -12.84 24.03
CA SER A 167 -11.06 -13.79 23.63
C SER A 167 -11.81 -13.37 22.35
N GLU A 168 -12.41 -14.33 21.62
CA GLU A 168 -13.22 -14.00 20.45
C GLU A 168 -14.43 -13.11 20.79
N GLU A 169 -14.94 -13.19 22.01
CA GLU A 169 -16.08 -12.40 22.49
C GLU A 169 -15.71 -10.93 22.65
N GLU A 170 -14.58 -10.65 23.30
CA GLU A 170 -14.05 -9.29 23.44
C GLU A 170 -13.66 -8.69 22.10
N GLN A 171 -13.03 -9.48 21.23
CA GLN A 171 -12.71 -9.05 19.86
C GLN A 171 -13.97 -8.69 19.07
N LYS A 172 -15.05 -9.49 19.17
CA LYS A 172 -16.34 -9.19 18.51
C LYS A 172 -16.95 -7.91 19.03
N ALA A 173 -16.99 -7.73 20.36
CA ALA A 173 -17.54 -6.53 20.98
C ALA A 173 -16.77 -5.27 20.54
N TRP A 174 -15.44 -5.34 20.56
CA TRP A 174 -14.59 -4.23 20.14
C TRP A 174 -14.81 -3.87 18.67
N ILE A 175 -14.86 -4.87 17.77
CA ILE A 175 -15.12 -4.65 16.34
C ILE A 175 -16.47 -3.95 16.14
N ALA A 176 -17.52 -4.44 16.82
CA ALA A 176 -18.86 -3.88 16.69
C ALA A 176 -18.91 -2.40 17.09
N GLU A 177 -18.20 -2.02 18.16
CA GLU A 177 -18.12 -0.65 18.66
C GLU A 177 -17.25 0.26 17.77
N HIS A 178 -16.14 -0.25 17.22
CA HIS A 178 -15.12 0.57 16.56
C HIS A 178 -15.15 0.49 15.01
N THR A 179 -16.19 -0.09 14.42
CA THR A 179 -16.31 -0.25 12.95
C THR A 179 -16.23 1.09 12.20
N ALA A 180 -16.83 2.16 12.75
CA ALA A 180 -16.80 3.48 12.14
C ALA A 180 -15.39 4.09 12.13
N GLU A 181 -14.67 3.96 13.25
CA GLU A 181 -13.30 4.47 13.40
C GLU A 181 -12.33 3.75 12.46
N ILE A 182 -12.40 2.42 12.39
CA ILE A 182 -11.60 1.62 11.46
C ILE A 182 -11.89 2.01 10.00
N THR A 183 -13.15 2.26 9.66
CA THR A 183 -13.53 2.69 8.30
C THR A 183 -12.98 4.08 7.97
N HIS A 184 -13.04 5.02 8.91
CA HIS A 184 -12.45 6.34 8.74
C HIS A 184 -10.93 6.24 8.57
N LEU A 185 -10.25 5.44 9.41
CA LEU A 185 -8.82 5.22 9.34
C LEU A 185 -8.40 4.57 8.01
N GLU A 186 -9.09 3.52 7.57
CA GLU A 186 -8.84 2.85 6.29
C GLU A 186 -8.97 3.82 5.12
N ARG A 187 -10.00 4.67 5.11
CA ARG A 187 -10.17 5.71 4.10
C ARG A 187 -9.03 6.72 4.11
N ARG A 188 -8.61 7.17 5.30
CA ARG A 188 -7.51 8.12 5.49
C ARG A 188 -6.18 7.54 4.96
N LEU A 189 -5.90 6.27 5.27
CA LEU A 189 -4.72 5.55 4.78
C LEU A 189 -4.73 5.42 3.26
N LYS A 190 -5.89 5.10 2.67
CA LYS A 190 -6.04 4.99 1.21
C LYS A 190 -5.71 6.31 0.50
N ILE A 191 -6.26 7.42 0.98
CA ILE A 191 -5.99 8.76 0.42
C ILE A 191 -4.48 9.08 0.52
N MET A 192 -3.84 8.76 1.64
CA MET A 192 -2.40 8.99 1.82
C MET A 192 -1.54 8.11 0.89
N ALA A 193 -1.98 6.88 0.61
CA ALA A 193 -1.31 5.99 -0.33
C ALA A 193 -1.46 6.49 -1.78
N GLU A 194 -2.63 6.98 -2.16
CA GLU A 194 -2.92 7.56 -3.49
C GLU A 194 -2.15 8.86 -3.73
N ASN A 195 -2.01 9.71 -2.70
CA ASN A 195 -1.28 10.98 -2.79
C ASN A 195 0.24 10.83 -2.70
N LYS A 196 0.79 9.62 -2.73
CA LYS A 196 2.23 9.39 -2.67
C LYS A 196 2.83 9.70 -4.05
N PRO A 197 3.76 10.67 -4.18
CA PRO A 197 4.31 11.03 -5.47
C PRO A 197 4.95 9.80 -6.12
N THR A 198 4.62 9.60 -7.39
CA THR A 198 5.16 8.52 -8.21
C THR A 198 6.68 8.66 -8.31
N ASN A 199 7.39 7.55 -8.60
CA ASN A 199 8.85 7.64 -8.80
C ASN A 199 9.22 8.65 -9.88
N ARG A 200 8.38 8.79 -10.92
CA ARG A 200 8.58 9.77 -12.00
C ARG A 200 8.48 11.21 -11.50
N GLU A 201 7.50 11.50 -10.65
CA GLU A 201 7.35 12.84 -10.04
C GLU A 201 8.50 13.15 -9.09
N ARG A 202 8.93 12.20 -8.26
CA ARG A 202 10.11 12.40 -7.39
C ARG A 202 11.40 12.61 -8.18
N LEU A 203 11.61 11.84 -9.25
CA LEU A 203 12.75 12.02 -10.15
C LEU A 203 12.74 13.42 -10.79
N ARG A 204 11.56 13.90 -11.18
CA ARG A 204 11.40 15.24 -11.71
C ARG A 204 11.70 16.30 -10.66
N GLU A 205 11.14 16.21 -9.46
CA GLU A 205 11.43 17.16 -8.35
C GLU A 205 12.92 17.23 -8.02
N ILE A 206 13.61 16.08 -7.98
CA ILE A 206 15.06 16.04 -7.76
C ILE A 206 15.80 16.72 -8.91
N THR A 207 15.41 16.46 -10.15
CA THR A 207 16.04 17.04 -11.34
C THR A 207 15.84 18.56 -11.37
N ASP A 208 14.61 19.02 -11.17
CA ASP A 208 14.25 20.44 -11.12
C ASP A 208 15.00 21.14 -9.97
N GLY A 209 15.14 20.48 -8.81
CA GLY A 209 15.92 20.99 -7.67
C GLY A 209 17.41 21.10 -7.96
N ILE A 210 17.99 20.14 -8.70
CA ILE A 210 19.39 20.20 -9.15
C ILE A 210 19.56 21.35 -10.15
N GLU A 211 18.68 21.48 -11.13
CA GLU A 211 18.73 22.57 -12.11
C GLU A 211 18.62 23.94 -11.45
N GLN A 212 17.72 24.10 -10.49
CA GLN A 212 17.55 25.33 -9.74
C GLN A 212 18.78 25.64 -8.89
N GLY A 213 19.32 24.67 -8.15
CA GLY A 213 20.55 24.84 -7.36
C GLY A 213 21.76 25.17 -8.22
N ILE A 214 21.85 24.60 -9.43
CA ILE A 214 22.86 24.99 -10.43
C ILE A 214 22.65 26.45 -10.83
N LYS A 215 21.44 26.86 -11.25
CA LYS A 215 21.15 28.26 -11.61
C LYS A 215 21.52 29.23 -10.50
N GLU A 216 21.11 28.95 -9.27
CA GLU A 216 21.45 29.77 -8.10
C GLU A 216 22.96 29.86 -7.87
N LEU A 217 23.69 28.76 -8.08
CA LEU A 217 25.16 28.76 -8.00
C LEU A 217 25.76 29.65 -9.10
N PHE A 218 25.26 29.58 -10.34
CA PHE A 218 25.72 30.40 -11.47
C PHE A 218 25.34 31.88 -11.33
N GLU A 219 24.19 32.18 -10.74
CA GLU A 219 23.71 33.54 -10.46
C GLU A 219 24.32 34.11 -9.17
N SER A 220 24.99 33.28 -8.37
CA SER A 220 25.60 33.72 -7.12
C SER A 220 26.69 34.76 -7.36
N GLU A 221 26.76 35.75 -6.47
CA GLU A 221 27.86 36.72 -6.48
C GLU A 221 29.24 36.05 -6.39
N LYS A 222 29.33 34.90 -5.69
CA LYS A 222 30.57 34.13 -5.59
C LYS A 222 31.01 33.59 -6.94
N TYR A 223 30.08 33.06 -7.74
CA TYR A 223 30.39 32.55 -9.07
C TYR A 223 30.70 33.68 -10.06
N MET A 224 29.97 34.80 -10.00
CA MET A 224 30.31 36.01 -10.77
C MET A 224 31.72 36.52 -10.44
N ARG A 225 32.11 36.55 -9.16
CA ARG A 225 33.47 36.93 -8.73
C ARG A 225 34.52 35.92 -9.23
N TYR A 226 34.21 34.62 -9.18
CA TYR A 226 35.09 33.59 -9.72
C TYR A 226 35.31 33.74 -11.23
N LEU A 227 34.24 33.96 -12.01
CA LEU A 227 34.34 34.23 -13.45
C LEU A 227 35.16 35.50 -13.74
N SER A 228 35.03 36.54 -12.91
CA SER A 228 35.85 37.75 -12.99
C SER A 228 37.33 37.49 -12.70
N VAL A 229 37.68 36.60 -11.77
CA VAL A 229 39.08 36.17 -11.57
C VAL A 229 39.55 35.37 -12.78
N MET A 230 38.72 34.45 -13.29
CA MET A 230 39.05 33.61 -14.43
C MET A 230 39.31 34.41 -15.71
N SER A 231 38.59 35.51 -15.95
CA SER A 231 38.85 36.38 -17.10
C SER A 231 40.21 37.11 -16.99
N ARG A 232 40.63 37.48 -15.78
CA ARG A 232 41.96 38.08 -15.52
C ARG A 232 43.10 37.08 -15.66
N PHE A 233 42.87 35.82 -15.25
CA PHE A 233 43.86 34.75 -15.26
C PHE A 233 43.60 33.69 -16.35
N HIS A 234 43.11 34.11 -17.52
CA HIS A 234 42.71 33.20 -18.61
C HIS A 234 43.85 32.32 -19.18
N ARG A 235 45.11 32.58 -18.81
CA ARG A 235 46.29 31.77 -19.19
C ARG A 235 46.67 30.71 -18.14
N TYR A 236 46.05 30.75 -16.96
CA TYR A 236 46.31 29.81 -15.86
C TYR A 236 45.32 28.65 -15.92
N SER A 237 45.72 27.49 -15.38
CA SER A 237 44.81 26.35 -15.25
C SER A 237 43.64 26.69 -14.32
N VAL A 238 42.50 26.04 -14.53
CA VAL A 238 41.29 26.20 -13.70
C VAL A 238 41.60 26.05 -12.21
N ASN A 239 42.44 25.07 -11.87
CA ASN A 239 42.85 24.81 -10.49
C ASN A 239 43.67 25.97 -9.90
N ASN A 240 44.63 26.51 -10.63
CA ASN A 240 45.43 27.64 -10.16
C ASN A 240 44.58 28.91 -10.06
N THR A 241 43.66 29.13 -10.98
CA THR A 241 42.70 30.23 -10.93
C THR A 241 41.79 30.13 -9.70
N MET A 242 41.33 28.93 -9.34
CA MET A 242 40.56 28.70 -8.12
C MET A 242 41.38 29.00 -6.85
N LEU A 243 42.63 28.55 -6.80
CA LEU A 243 43.54 28.87 -5.67
C LEU A 243 43.78 30.38 -5.52
N ILE A 244 43.95 31.10 -6.64
CA ILE A 244 44.08 32.56 -6.63
C ILE A 244 42.77 33.21 -6.15
N TYR A 245 41.61 32.76 -6.64
CA TYR A 245 40.30 33.25 -6.18
C TYR A 245 40.11 33.07 -4.67
N MET A 246 40.50 31.93 -4.11
CA MET A 246 40.35 31.65 -2.68
C MET A 246 41.27 32.49 -1.78
N GLN A 247 42.47 32.84 -2.27
CA GLN A 247 43.49 33.53 -1.47
C GLN A 247 43.50 35.05 -1.69
N LYS A 248 43.32 35.51 -2.93
CA LYS A 248 43.43 36.92 -3.32
C LYS A 248 42.56 37.23 -4.56
N PRO A 249 41.23 37.30 -4.42
CA PRO A 249 40.30 37.45 -5.54
C PRO A 249 40.40 38.81 -6.28
N ASP A 250 41.07 39.79 -5.69
CA ASP A 250 41.38 41.10 -6.26
C ASP A 250 42.70 41.12 -7.06
N ALA A 251 43.48 40.02 -7.06
CA ALA A 251 44.73 39.94 -7.81
C ALA A 251 44.51 40.15 -9.32
N THR A 252 45.46 40.84 -9.97
CA THR A 252 45.45 41.11 -11.42
C THR A 252 46.60 40.44 -12.16
N LEU A 253 47.67 40.06 -11.44
CA LEU A 253 48.81 39.32 -11.97
C LEU A 253 49.47 38.52 -10.84
N VAL A 254 49.92 37.31 -11.16
CA VAL A 254 50.62 36.41 -10.21
C VAL A 254 51.86 35.88 -10.89
N ALA A 255 53.01 36.02 -10.24
CA ALA A 255 54.29 35.57 -10.77
C ALA A 255 55.22 35.17 -9.63
N GLY A 256 56.18 34.29 -9.92
CA GLY A 256 57.23 33.93 -8.96
C GLY A 256 58.12 35.12 -8.61
N TYR A 257 58.74 35.07 -7.43
CA TYR A 257 59.56 36.17 -6.88
C TYR A 257 60.64 36.68 -7.86
N ASN A 258 61.42 35.78 -8.44
CA ASN A 258 62.47 36.15 -9.40
C ASN A 258 61.89 36.83 -10.64
N LYS A 259 60.71 36.41 -11.11
CA LYS A 259 60.04 37.04 -12.25
C LYS A 259 59.62 38.48 -11.94
N TRP A 260 59.12 38.75 -10.74
CA TRP A 260 58.81 40.12 -10.29
C TRP A 260 60.06 41.00 -10.22
N LYS A 261 61.17 40.46 -9.71
CA LYS A 261 62.44 41.18 -9.59
C LYS A 261 63.10 41.44 -10.95
N ASP A 262 63.20 40.41 -11.79
CA ASP A 262 64.07 40.42 -12.97
C ASP A 262 63.37 40.94 -14.22
N GLN A 263 62.05 40.73 -14.36
CA GLN A 263 61.29 41.15 -15.55
C GLN A 263 60.44 42.40 -15.32
N PHE A 264 59.99 42.62 -14.09
CA PHE A 264 59.09 43.73 -13.76
C PHE A 264 59.74 44.79 -12.86
N GLU A 265 60.99 44.59 -12.44
CA GLU A 265 61.76 45.48 -11.55
C GLU A 265 61.00 45.87 -10.27
N ARG A 266 60.22 44.93 -9.72
CA ARG A 266 59.39 45.12 -8.52
C ARG A 266 59.86 44.25 -7.36
N HIS A 267 59.81 44.81 -6.16
CA HIS A 267 60.17 44.13 -4.92
C HIS A 267 58.96 43.89 -4.01
N VAL A 268 58.93 42.73 -3.35
CA VAL A 268 57.92 42.41 -2.32
C VAL A 268 58.15 43.28 -1.09
N LYS A 269 57.08 43.88 -0.56
CA LYS A 269 57.15 44.70 0.66
C LYS A 269 57.54 43.83 1.86
N LYS A 270 58.37 44.37 2.75
CA LYS A 270 58.85 43.67 3.94
C LYS A 270 57.65 43.25 4.82
N GLY A 271 57.52 41.96 5.09
CA GLY A 271 56.44 41.38 5.91
C GLY A 271 55.28 40.77 5.12
N GLU A 272 55.24 40.91 3.80
CA GLU A 272 54.22 40.27 2.95
C GLU A 272 54.58 38.83 2.63
N HIS A 273 53.56 37.96 2.59
CA HIS A 273 53.70 36.55 2.20
C HIS A 273 53.13 36.32 0.80
N GLY A 274 53.68 35.34 0.08
CA GLY A 274 53.14 34.90 -1.19
C GLY A 274 51.74 34.28 -1.01
N ILE A 275 51.00 34.26 -2.11
CA ILE A 275 49.76 33.48 -2.26
C ILE A 275 50.07 32.14 -2.94
#